data_AF-A0A9X0B8P7-F1
#
_entry.id   AF-A0A9X0B8P7-F1
#
_cell.length_a   1.000
_cell.length_b   1.000
_cell.length_c   1.000
_cell.angle_alpha   90.00
_cell.angle_beta   90.00
_cell.angle_gamma   90.00
#
_symmetry.space_group_name_H-M   'P 1'
#
loop_
_entity.id
_entity.type
_entity.pdbx_description
1 polymer ?
#
loop_
_entity_poly.entity_id
_entity_poly.type
_entity_poly.pdbx_seq_one_letter_code
_entity_poly.pdbx_strand_id
1 'polypeptide(L)'
;MAHLQSPHYVLHQKTESACTSKTNTNWEVREADKSQLEGYFNVHFTDIIDCDQDCDEEREFFDDVVEPEPQSNAWKFRYLLDMDGHAYSGRFYALLRSKGVPFKMTFSREWHENVLIPWVHYVPVNKDGNELAELVRFFEEDATGQEITKSIGEEGQSWAARTLRNDDIEVYMFRLLLEYARVQDDNRESLGFRL
;
A
#
# COMPACT_ATOMS: atom_id res chain seq x y z
N MET A 1 -6.60 -10.21 4.32
CA MET A 1 -7.40 -9.61 3.23
C MET A 1 -8.83 -9.99 3.54
N ALA A 2 -9.79 -9.05 3.54
CA ALA A 2 -11.19 -9.43 3.63
C ALA A 2 -11.44 -10.50 2.56
N HIS A 3 -11.96 -11.66 2.97
CA HIS A 3 -12.33 -12.72 2.04
C HIS A 3 -13.16 -12.06 0.92
N LEU A 4 -12.97 -12.43 -0.35
CA LEU A 4 -13.85 -11.99 -1.46
C LEU A 4 -15.37 -12.20 -1.20
N GLN A 5 -15.73 -12.86 -0.09
CA GLN A 5 -17.07 -13.06 0.43
C GLN A 5 -17.59 -11.93 1.36
N SER A 6 -16.73 -11.01 1.80
CA SER A 6 -17.16 -9.85 2.59
C SER A 6 -17.71 -8.76 1.67
N PRO A 7 -18.81 -8.08 2.04
CA PRO A 7 -19.41 -7.07 1.17
C PRO A 7 -18.45 -5.89 1.01
N HIS A 8 -18.09 -5.59 -0.23
CA HIS A 8 -17.37 -4.36 -0.59
C HIS A 8 -18.38 -3.31 -1.03
N TYR A 9 -18.18 -2.06 -0.62
CA TYR A 9 -19.08 -0.97 -0.95
C TYR A 9 -18.37 0.04 -1.84
N VAL A 10 -19.07 0.50 -2.87
CA VAL A 10 -18.56 1.45 -3.87
C VAL A 10 -19.58 2.53 -4.18
N LEU A 11 -19.09 3.72 -4.54
CA LEU A 11 -19.92 4.86 -4.93
C LEU A 11 -20.34 4.76 -6.41
N HIS A 12 -21.62 5.02 -6.67
CA HIS A 12 -22.19 5.08 -8.01
C HIS A 12 -22.87 6.43 -8.25
N GLN A 13 -22.75 6.98 -9.47
CA GLN A 13 -23.54 8.14 -9.87
C GLN A 13 -25.00 7.75 -10.09
N LYS A 14 -25.91 8.56 -9.56
CA LYS A 14 -27.35 8.40 -9.79
C LYS A 14 -27.69 8.74 -11.24
N THR A 15 -28.41 7.85 -11.91
CA THR A 15 -28.83 8.01 -13.31
C THR A 15 -29.94 9.05 -13.51
N GLU A 16 -30.67 9.43 -12.45
CA GLU A 16 -31.73 10.44 -12.51
C GLU A 16 -31.46 11.59 -11.54
N SER A 17 -31.21 12.77 -12.08
CA SER A 17 -31.07 14.02 -11.33
C SER A 17 -32.45 14.62 -11.04
N ALA A 18 -33.19 14.04 -10.11
CA ALA A 18 -34.36 14.70 -9.54
C ALA A 18 -33.90 15.88 -8.68
N CYS A 19 -33.96 17.10 -9.23
CA CYS A 19 -33.71 18.36 -8.52
C CYS A 19 -34.69 18.52 -7.35
N THR A 20 -34.36 17.92 -6.21
CA THR A 20 -35.02 18.17 -4.94
C THR A 20 -34.05 18.90 -4.03
N SER A 21 -34.37 20.18 -3.79
CA SER A 21 -33.65 21.07 -2.90
C SER A 21 -33.67 20.53 -1.46
N LYS A 22 -32.62 19.80 -1.09
CA LYS A 22 -31.99 19.70 0.25
C LYS A 22 -30.89 18.65 0.18
N THR A 23 -29.62 19.11 0.14
CA THR A 23 -28.40 18.30 0.37
C THR A 23 -28.42 16.87 -0.18
N ASN A 24 -28.74 16.70 -1.46
CA ASN A 24 -28.74 15.39 -2.12
C ASN A 24 -27.46 15.27 -2.94
N THR A 25 -26.55 14.39 -2.55
CA THR A 25 -25.37 14.06 -3.36
C THR A 25 -25.81 13.31 -4.61
N ASN A 26 -25.16 13.56 -5.74
CA ASN A 26 -25.36 12.82 -6.99
C ASN A 26 -24.82 11.37 -6.92
N TRP A 27 -24.37 10.95 -5.75
CA TRP A 27 -23.74 9.67 -5.50
C TRP A 27 -24.59 8.85 -4.52
N GLU A 28 -24.55 7.54 -4.68
CA GLU A 28 -25.11 6.57 -3.75
C GLU A 28 -24.14 5.43 -3.51
N VAL A 29 -24.21 4.86 -2.30
CA VAL A 29 -23.41 3.68 -1.93
C VAL A 29 -24.16 2.44 -2.38
N ARG A 30 -23.45 1.54 -3.07
CA ARG A 30 -23.95 0.22 -3.44
C ARG A 30 -22.93 -0.83 -3.04
N GLU A 31 -23.42 -2.04 -2.78
CA GLU A 31 -22.54 -3.21 -2.69
C GLU A 31 -22.00 -3.51 -4.10
N ALA A 32 -20.69 -3.76 -4.19
CA ALA A 32 -20.01 -4.04 -5.44
C ALA A 32 -20.43 -5.43 -5.95
N ASP A 33 -20.71 -5.53 -7.24
CA ASP A 33 -20.97 -6.83 -7.88
C ASP A 33 -19.67 -7.65 -7.91
N LYS A 34 -19.77 -8.97 -7.69
CA LYS A 34 -18.63 -9.88 -7.76
C LYS A 34 -17.87 -9.77 -9.10
N SER A 35 -18.59 -9.60 -10.21
CA SER A 35 -17.99 -9.42 -11.53
C SER A 35 -17.20 -8.12 -11.68
N GLN A 36 -17.62 -7.05 -10.97
CA GLN A 36 -16.89 -5.80 -10.90
C GLN A 36 -15.58 -5.98 -10.11
N LEU A 37 -15.64 -6.69 -8.98
CA LEU A 37 -14.48 -6.98 -8.14
C LEU A 37 -13.46 -7.90 -8.83
N GLU A 38 -13.91 -8.91 -9.57
CA GLU A 38 -13.03 -9.81 -10.35
C GLU A 38 -12.21 -9.03 -11.40
N GLY A 39 -12.73 -7.92 -11.93
CA GLY A 39 -11.99 -7.05 -12.84
C GLY A 39 -10.97 -6.12 -12.15
N TYR A 40 -11.07 -5.93 -10.83
CA TYR A 40 -10.22 -4.99 -10.08
C TYR A 40 -8.99 -5.66 -9.48
N PHE A 41 -9.08 -6.95 -9.11
CA PHE A 41 -8.06 -7.63 -8.33
C PHE A 41 -7.45 -8.83 -9.06
N ASN A 42 -6.13 -8.85 -9.12
CA ASN A 42 -5.34 -10.03 -9.42
C ASN A 42 -4.40 -10.25 -8.23
N VAL A 43 -4.92 -10.93 -7.21
CA VAL A 43 -4.21 -11.21 -5.96
C VAL A 43 -4.54 -12.64 -5.54
N HIS A 44 -3.50 -13.42 -5.27
CA HIS A 44 -3.60 -14.82 -4.89
C HIS A 44 -2.61 -15.12 -3.77
N PHE A 45 -2.94 -16.10 -2.93
CA PHE A 45 -1.93 -16.71 -2.07
C PHE A 45 -0.99 -17.55 -2.94
N THR A 46 0.31 -17.51 -2.64
CA THR A 46 1.30 -18.28 -3.41
C THR A 46 1.85 -19.48 -2.67
N ASP A 47 1.74 -19.46 -1.34
CA ASP A 47 2.18 -20.55 -0.49
C ASP A 47 1.49 -20.44 0.87
N ILE A 48 1.39 -21.56 1.58
CA ILE A 48 0.93 -21.64 2.96
C ILE A 48 2.08 -22.23 3.75
N ILE A 49 2.68 -21.37 4.57
CA ILE A 49 3.88 -21.65 5.37
C ILE A 49 3.58 -21.36 6.85
N ASP A 50 4.43 -21.88 7.74
CA ASP A 50 4.32 -21.71 9.20
C ASP A 50 2.98 -22.20 9.81
N CYS A 51 2.31 -23.13 9.14
CA CYS A 51 1.17 -23.88 9.67
C CYS A 51 1.67 -25.07 10.53
N ASP A 52 0.89 -25.42 11.57
CA ASP A 52 1.20 -26.53 12.49
C ASP A 52 0.65 -27.87 11.97
N GLN A 53 -0.49 -28.35 12.49
CA GLN A 53 -1.13 -29.61 12.06
C GLN A 53 -2.21 -29.38 10.99
N ASP A 54 -2.44 -28.11 10.65
CA ASP A 54 -3.66 -27.58 10.05
C ASP A 54 -3.42 -27.16 8.58
N CYS A 55 -2.24 -27.47 8.04
CA CYS A 55 -1.80 -27.01 6.72
C CYS A 55 -2.74 -27.47 5.59
N ASP A 56 -3.28 -28.67 5.71
CA ASP A 56 -4.18 -29.24 4.70
C ASP A 56 -5.54 -28.54 4.74
N GLU A 57 -6.06 -28.24 5.93
CA GLU A 57 -7.29 -27.47 6.12
C GLU A 57 -7.15 -26.02 5.65
N GLU A 58 -6.02 -25.37 5.91
CA GLU A 58 -5.75 -24.02 5.40
C GLU A 58 -5.68 -23.99 3.86
N ARG A 59 -5.02 -24.99 3.26
CA ARG A 59 -4.98 -25.15 1.80
C ARG A 59 -6.35 -25.36 1.20
N GLU A 60 -7.18 -26.19 1.84
CA GLU A 60 -8.57 -26.41 1.43
C GLU A 60 -9.43 -25.15 1.61
N PHE A 61 -9.19 -24.34 2.64
CA PHE A 61 -9.95 -23.11 2.87
C PHE A 61 -9.68 -22.05 1.80
N PHE A 62 -8.41 -21.83 1.44
CA PHE A 62 -8.06 -20.84 0.43
C PHE A 62 -8.33 -21.34 -0.99
N ASP A 63 -8.11 -22.64 -1.27
CA ASP A 63 -8.41 -23.37 -2.53
C ASP A 63 -7.86 -22.74 -3.84
N ASP A 64 -7.20 -21.58 -3.77
CA ASP A 64 -6.72 -20.79 -4.89
C ASP A 64 -5.22 -20.44 -4.78
N VAL A 65 -4.46 -21.27 -4.07
CA VAL A 65 -3.01 -21.11 -3.95
C VAL A 65 -2.35 -21.38 -5.31
N VAL A 66 -1.62 -20.39 -5.83
CA VAL A 66 -0.97 -20.44 -7.16
C VAL A 66 0.55 -20.47 -7.04
N GLU A 67 1.22 -20.91 -8.10
CA GLU A 67 2.69 -20.82 -8.15
C GLU A 67 3.17 -19.35 -8.11
N PRO A 68 4.23 -19.05 -7.35
CA PRO A 68 4.78 -17.69 -7.29
C PRO A 68 5.20 -17.15 -8.66
N GLU A 69 4.74 -15.96 -9.00
CA GLU A 69 5.19 -15.26 -10.20
C GLU A 69 6.54 -14.57 -9.98
N PRO A 70 7.36 -14.39 -11.04
CA PRO A 70 8.54 -13.53 -10.96
C PRO A 70 8.15 -12.13 -10.51
N GLN A 71 8.91 -11.54 -9.58
CA GLN A 71 8.62 -10.19 -9.05
C GLN A 71 8.47 -9.13 -10.15
N SER A 72 9.14 -9.32 -11.31
CA SER A 72 9.00 -8.43 -12.46
C SER A 72 7.61 -8.39 -13.08
N ASN A 73 6.75 -9.39 -12.85
CA ASN A 73 5.36 -9.37 -13.31
C ASN A 73 4.54 -8.30 -12.61
N ALA A 74 4.88 -7.95 -11.37
CA ALA A 74 4.22 -6.85 -10.65
C ALA A 74 4.28 -5.53 -11.46
N TRP A 75 5.35 -5.30 -12.23
CA TRP A 75 5.53 -4.08 -13.04
C TRP A 75 4.54 -3.93 -14.20
N LYS A 76 3.75 -4.97 -14.49
CA LYS A 76 2.69 -4.93 -15.51
C LYS A 76 1.39 -4.30 -14.98
N PHE A 77 1.26 -4.16 -13.66
CA PHE A 77 0.07 -3.64 -13.01
C PHE A 77 0.27 -2.19 -12.56
N ARG A 78 -0.84 -1.44 -12.50
CA ARG A 78 -0.84 -0.04 -12.04
C ARG A 78 -0.88 0.08 -10.53
N TYR A 79 -1.68 -0.74 -9.85
CA TYR A 79 -1.85 -0.71 -8.40
C TYR A 79 -1.18 -1.91 -7.78
N LEU A 80 -0.27 -1.67 -6.82
CA LEU A 80 0.60 -2.71 -6.28
C LEU A 80 0.39 -2.81 -4.77
N LEU A 81 -0.26 -3.89 -4.33
CA LEU A 81 -0.52 -4.09 -2.91
C LEU A 81 0.75 -4.48 -2.15
N ASP A 82 1.13 -3.64 -1.20
CA ASP A 82 2.19 -3.86 -0.23
C ASP A 82 1.53 -4.20 1.12
N MET A 83 1.80 -5.40 1.62
CA MET A 83 1.28 -5.91 2.88
C MET A 83 2.44 -6.45 3.71
N ASP A 84 2.39 -6.16 5.01
CA ASP A 84 3.28 -6.74 6.01
C ASP A 84 3.17 -8.28 6.03
N GLY A 85 4.29 -8.95 6.34
CA GLY A 85 4.34 -10.38 6.66
C GLY A 85 4.51 -10.56 8.17
N HIS A 86 5.47 -11.40 8.58
CA HIS A 86 5.87 -11.48 10.00
C HIS A 86 6.38 -10.14 10.56
N ALA A 87 6.86 -9.26 9.67
CA ALA A 87 7.31 -7.91 9.97
C ALA A 87 6.95 -6.99 8.78
N TYR A 88 7.63 -5.86 8.67
CA TYR A 88 7.48 -4.94 7.54
C TYR A 88 7.73 -5.64 6.18
N SER A 89 7.08 -5.14 5.14
CA SER A 89 7.28 -5.63 3.78
C SER A 89 8.61 -5.13 3.18
N GLY A 90 9.51 -6.07 2.89
CA GLY A 90 10.74 -5.78 2.14
C GLY A 90 10.51 -5.42 0.66
N ARG A 91 9.30 -5.66 0.13
CA ARG A 91 8.95 -5.38 -1.27
C ARG A 91 8.71 -3.91 -1.54
N PHE A 92 8.29 -3.15 -0.51
CA PHE A 92 7.76 -1.81 -0.65
C PHE A 92 8.64 -0.87 -1.48
N TYR A 93 9.96 -0.84 -1.24
CA TYR A 93 10.87 0.04 -1.98
C TYR A 93 11.06 -0.38 -3.44
N ALA A 94 10.94 -1.67 -3.76
CA ALA A 94 10.94 -2.12 -5.15
C ALA A 94 9.68 -1.64 -5.87
N LEU A 95 8.51 -1.72 -5.21
CA LEU A 95 7.25 -1.21 -5.74
C LEU A 95 7.30 0.30 -5.97
N LEU A 96 7.82 1.08 -5.01
CA LEU A 96 8.00 2.53 -5.14
C LEU A 96 8.90 2.94 -6.31
N ARG A 97 9.94 2.16 -6.61
CA ARG A 97 10.84 2.44 -7.74
C ARG A 97 10.24 2.10 -9.10
N SER A 98 9.13 1.37 -9.12
CA SER A 98 8.37 1.08 -10.35
C SER A 98 7.61 2.33 -10.83
N LYS A 99 6.84 2.21 -11.91
CA LYS A 99 5.87 3.23 -12.35
C LYS A 99 4.46 2.98 -11.81
N GLY A 100 4.26 1.91 -11.05
CA GLY A 100 3.00 1.61 -10.38
C GLY A 100 2.82 2.46 -9.13
N VAL A 101 1.63 2.35 -8.54
CA VAL A 101 1.18 3.06 -7.35
C VAL A 101 1.09 2.04 -6.21
N PRO A 102 2.03 2.07 -5.24
CA PRO A 102 1.97 1.17 -4.10
C PRO A 102 0.77 1.50 -3.21
N PHE A 103 -0.02 0.49 -2.89
CA PHE A 103 -1.07 0.53 -1.88
C PHE A 103 -0.50 -0.09 -0.61
N LYS A 104 -0.18 0.72 0.39
CA LYS A 104 0.53 0.26 1.58
C LYS A 104 -0.44 -0.02 2.72
N MET A 105 -0.54 -1.30 3.06
CA MET A 105 -1.26 -1.82 4.23
C MET A 105 -0.23 -2.32 5.24
N THR A 106 0.07 -1.52 6.26
CA THR A 106 1.09 -1.84 7.26
C THR A 106 0.57 -1.69 8.69
N PHE A 107 1.04 -2.57 9.57
CA PHE A 107 0.89 -2.48 11.03
C PHE A 107 2.17 -1.94 11.68
N SER A 108 3.29 -2.08 10.98
CA SER A 108 4.61 -1.75 11.47
C SER A 108 4.87 -0.25 11.40
N ARG A 109 5.61 0.28 12.39
CA ARG A 109 6.27 1.58 12.24
C ARG A 109 7.56 1.39 11.48
N GLU A 110 7.80 2.22 10.48
CA GLU A 110 8.96 2.10 9.61
C GLU A 110 9.82 3.37 9.67
N TRP A 111 11.12 3.22 9.50
CA TRP A 111 12.08 4.32 9.60
C TRP A 111 11.82 5.44 8.59
N HIS A 112 11.18 5.11 7.46
CA HIS A 112 10.93 6.02 6.35
C HIS A 112 9.72 6.94 6.56
N GLU A 113 9.01 6.89 7.70
CA GLU A 113 7.82 7.72 7.95
C GLU A 113 8.07 9.23 7.79
N ASN A 114 9.31 9.70 8.00
CA ASN A 114 9.72 11.09 7.80
C ASN A 114 10.31 11.37 6.40
N VAL A 115 10.41 10.35 5.56
CA VAL A 115 10.98 10.42 4.21
C VAL A 115 9.88 10.21 3.16
N LEU A 116 8.92 9.32 3.42
CA LEU A 116 7.85 8.98 2.51
C LEU A 116 6.51 9.52 3.02
N ILE A 117 5.84 10.30 2.18
CA ILE A 117 4.60 10.99 2.55
C ILE A 117 3.41 10.22 1.96
N PRO A 118 2.47 9.73 2.78
CA PRO A 118 1.23 9.11 2.30
C PRO A 118 0.45 10.08 1.41
N TRP A 119 -0.23 9.57 0.38
CA TRP A 119 -0.94 10.32 -0.67
C TRP A 119 -0.08 11.19 -1.57
N VAL A 120 1.24 11.21 -1.38
CA VAL A 120 2.21 11.84 -2.29
C VAL A 120 3.06 10.77 -2.97
N HIS A 121 3.60 9.81 -2.22
CA HIS A 121 4.49 8.77 -2.77
C HIS A 121 3.82 7.39 -2.88
N TYR A 122 2.76 7.15 -2.11
CA TYR A 122 2.02 5.90 -2.08
C TYR A 122 0.62 6.13 -1.51
N VAL A 123 -0.28 5.16 -1.68
CA VAL A 123 -1.64 5.20 -1.12
C VAL A 123 -1.67 4.41 0.19
N PRO A 124 -1.90 5.02 1.35
CA PRO A 124 -2.10 4.28 2.60
C PRO A 124 -3.46 3.57 2.58
N VAL A 125 -3.49 2.32 3.04
CA VAL A 125 -4.72 1.50 3.10
C VAL A 125 -4.94 0.98 4.51
N ASN A 126 -6.20 0.98 4.94
CA ASN A 126 -6.67 0.39 6.19
C ASN A 126 -6.41 -1.12 6.22
N LYS A 127 -6.18 -1.62 7.43
CA LYS A 127 -5.76 -3.01 7.68
C LYS A 127 -6.81 -4.05 7.33
N ASP A 128 -8.08 -3.65 7.27
CA ASP A 128 -9.17 -4.52 6.83
C ASP A 128 -9.26 -4.61 5.29
N GLY A 129 -8.66 -3.66 4.56
CA GLY A 129 -8.67 -3.60 3.10
C GLY A 129 -10.05 -3.29 2.49
N ASN A 130 -11.04 -2.91 3.29
CA ASN A 130 -12.43 -2.79 2.83
C ASN A 130 -12.61 -1.69 1.77
N GLU A 131 -11.78 -0.67 1.81
CA GLU A 131 -11.78 0.47 0.88
C GLU A 131 -11.08 0.20 -0.47
N LEU A 132 -10.39 -0.92 -0.64
CA LEU A 132 -9.59 -1.20 -1.84
C LEU A 132 -10.43 -1.09 -3.12
N ALA A 133 -11.64 -1.63 -3.11
CA ALA A 133 -12.54 -1.60 -4.26
C ALA A 133 -12.94 -0.17 -4.65
N GLU A 134 -13.26 0.67 -3.66
CA GLU A 134 -13.62 2.07 -3.89
C GLU A 134 -12.41 2.92 -4.32
N LEU A 135 -11.21 2.63 -3.79
CA LEU A 135 -9.98 3.28 -4.25
C LEU A 135 -9.70 2.97 -5.72
N VAL A 136 -9.79 1.70 -6.12
CA VAL A 136 -9.61 1.30 -7.53
C VAL A 136 -10.67 1.95 -8.41
N ARG A 137 -11.96 1.90 -8.01
CA ARG A 137 -13.04 2.57 -8.74
C ARG A 137 -12.78 4.07 -8.89
N PHE A 138 -12.41 4.76 -7.80
CA PHE A 138 -12.11 6.19 -7.85
C PHE A 138 -10.95 6.50 -8.79
N PHE A 139 -9.85 5.74 -8.72
CA PHE A 139 -8.69 5.99 -9.57
C PHE A 139 -8.87 5.60 -11.04
N GLU A 140 -9.76 4.66 -11.36
CA GLU A 140 -10.02 4.24 -12.74
C GLU A 140 -11.22 4.97 -13.39
N GLU A 141 -12.21 5.40 -12.61
CA GLU A 141 -13.47 5.95 -13.16
C GLU A 141 -13.67 7.45 -12.92
N ASP A 142 -12.97 8.06 -11.97
CA ASP A 142 -13.03 9.50 -11.73
C ASP A 142 -11.84 10.21 -12.40
N ALA A 143 -12.10 11.25 -13.20
CA ALA A 143 -11.05 12.01 -13.89
C ALA A 143 -10.04 12.64 -12.91
N THR A 144 -10.50 13.12 -11.75
CA THR A 144 -9.61 13.66 -10.72
C THR A 144 -8.81 12.54 -10.08
N GLY A 145 -9.44 11.38 -9.84
CA GLY A 145 -8.76 10.19 -9.32
C GLY A 145 -7.63 9.72 -10.23
N GLN A 146 -7.86 9.71 -11.54
CA GLN A 146 -6.85 9.37 -12.55
C GLN A 146 -5.65 10.34 -12.54
N GLU A 147 -5.89 11.64 -12.40
CA GLU A 147 -4.81 12.64 -12.30
C GLU A 147 -4.02 12.49 -11.00
N ILE A 148 -4.71 12.29 -9.87
CA ILE A 148 -4.10 12.08 -8.57
C ILE A 148 -3.22 10.82 -8.58
N THR A 149 -3.76 9.69 -9.04
CA THR A 149 -3.04 8.41 -9.00
C THR A 149 -1.78 8.43 -9.86
N LYS A 150 -1.86 9.07 -11.03
CA LYS A 150 -0.70 9.29 -11.89
C LYS A 150 0.38 10.11 -11.17
N SER A 151 -0.03 11.19 -10.52
CA SER A 151 0.88 12.06 -9.75
C SER A 151 1.54 11.29 -8.61
N ILE A 152 0.79 10.45 -7.89
CA ILE A 152 1.35 9.61 -6.81
C ILE A 152 2.41 8.65 -7.34
N GLY A 153 2.15 7.97 -8.46
CA GLY A 153 3.12 7.06 -9.07
C GLY A 153 4.40 7.77 -9.52
N GLU A 154 4.26 8.94 -10.16
CA GLU A 154 5.41 9.73 -10.64
C GLU A 154 6.24 10.31 -9.48
N GLU A 155 5.59 10.87 -8.46
CA GLU A 155 6.27 11.42 -7.28
C GLU A 155 6.91 10.31 -6.43
N GLY A 156 6.21 9.19 -6.23
CA GLY A 156 6.75 8.02 -5.52
C GLY A 156 8.02 7.49 -6.18
N GLN A 157 8.00 7.31 -7.49
CA GLN A 157 9.17 6.87 -8.26
C GLN A 157 10.31 7.89 -8.21
N SER A 158 10.02 9.15 -8.50
CA SER A 158 11.00 10.24 -8.53
C SER A 158 11.65 10.45 -7.18
N TRP A 159 10.87 10.38 -6.09
CA TRP A 159 11.37 10.52 -4.74
C TRP A 159 12.24 9.33 -4.34
N ALA A 160 11.79 8.09 -4.59
CA ALA A 160 12.57 6.89 -4.30
C ALA A 160 13.93 6.88 -5.03
N ALA A 161 13.99 7.39 -6.27
CA ALA A 161 15.23 7.52 -7.03
C ALA A 161 16.23 8.52 -6.43
N ARG A 162 15.76 9.44 -5.56
CA ARG A 162 16.57 10.50 -4.94
C ARG A 162 16.91 10.25 -3.48
N THR A 163 16.07 9.50 -2.75
CA THR A 163 16.15 9.38 -1.28
C THR A 163 16.31 7.95 -0.76
N LEU A 164 16.16 6.95 -1.63
CA LEU A 164 16.25 5.52 -1.27
C LEU A 164 17.33 4.79 -2.07
N ARG A 165 18.40 5.49 -2.47
CA ARG A 165 19.59 4.87 -3.08
C ARG A 165 20.45 4.23 -1.98
N ASN A 166 21.36 3.35 -2.38
CA ASN A 166 22.29 2.74 -1.43
C ASN A 166 23.06 3.80 -0.62
N ASP A 167 23.59 4.83 -1.29
CA ASP A 167 24.27 5.96 -0.64
C ASP A 167 23.41 6.65 0.43
N ASP A 168 22.11 6.82 0.18
CA ASP A 168 21.19 7.48 1.12
C ASP A 168 20.97 6.62 2.38
N ILE A 169 20.82 5.31 2.18
CA ILE A 169 20.68 4.33 3.27
C ILE A 169 21.97 4.23 4.08
N GLU A 170 23.14 4.24 3.42
CA GLU A 170 24.44 4.23 4.08
C GLU A 170 24.62 5.47 4.96
N VAL A 171 24.29 6.67 4.46
CA VAL A 171 24.35 7.91 5.24
C VAL A 171 23.36 7.87 6.41
N TYR A 172 22.15 7.37 6.19
CA TYR A 172 21.16 7.22 7.25
C TYR A 172 21.66 6.29 8.36
N MET A 173 22.13 5.10 8.01
CA MET A 173 22.65 4.13 8.97
C MET A 173 23.88 4.66 9.72
N PHE A 174 24.80 5.32 9.01
CA PHE A 174 25.97 5.93 9.64
C PHE A 174 25.57 6.98 10.69
N ARG A 175 24.67 7.91 10.34
CA ARG A 175 24.16 8.93 11.26
C ARG A 175 23.40 8.33 12.44
N LEU A 176 22.57 7.31 12.16
CA LEU A 176 21.82 6.60 13.19
C LEU A 176 22.76 5.98 14.22
N LEU A 177 23.82 5.31 13.77
CA LEU A 177 24.80 4.68 14.66
C LEU A 177 25.61 5.71 15.45
N LEU A 178 25.96 6.85 14.86
CA LEU A 178 26.62 7.95 15.57
C LEU A 178 25.73 8.54 16.67
N GLU A 179 24.47 8.82 16.38
CA GLU A 179 23.54 9.34 17.38
C GLU A 179 23.23 8.30 18.46
N TYR A 180 23.10 7.03 18.08
CA TYR A 180 22.94 5.94 19.04
C TYR A 180 24.14 5.86 19.99
N ALA A 181 25.37 5.89 19.47
CA ALA A 181 26.57 5.92 20.29
C ALA A 181 26.61 7.14 21.22
N ARG A 182 26.27 8.33 20.71
CA ARG A 182 26.21 9.56 21.52
C ARG A 182 25.18 9.45 22.66
N VAL A 183 24.01 8.86 22.41
CA VAL A 183 22.97 8.67 23.42
C VAL A 183 23.39 7.66 24.50
N GLN A 184 24.12 6.60 24.11
CA GLN A 184 24.60 5.58 25.04
C GLN A 184 25.84 6.01 25.85
N ASP A 185 26.54 7.06 25.45
CA ASP A 185 27.76 7.52 26.14
C ASP A 185 27.44 8.15 27.51
N ASP A 186 28.18 7.75 28.54
CA ASP A 186 28.03 8.30 29.89
C ASP A 186 28.31 9.82 29.95
N ASN A 187 29.14 10.33 29.04
CA ASN A 187 29.50 11.74 28.92
C ASN A 187 28.61 12.50 27.91
N ARG A 188 27.46 11.94 27.48
CA ARG A 188 26.57 12.51 26.44
C ARG A 188 26.17 13.97 26.65
N GLU A 189 26.11 14.45 27.89
CA GLU A 189 25.75 15.83 28.24
C GLU A 189 26.87 16.84 27.87
N SER A 190 28.08 16.33 27.66
CA SER A 190 29.28 17.09 27.29
C SER A 190 29.78 16.78 25.87
N LEU A 191 29.28 15.69 25.26
CA LEU A 191 29.57 15.28 23.89
C LEU A 191 28.68 16.05 22.91
N GLY A 192 29.27 17.03 22.22
CA GLY A 192 28.61 17.76 21.15
C GLY A 192 29.54 18.76 20.46
N PHE A 193 29.32 18.96 19.16
CA PHE A 193 29.94 20.06 18.42
C PHE A 193 29.22 21.36 18.78
N ARG A 194 29.94 22.37 19.30
CA ARG A 194 29.40 23.72 19.49
C ARG A 194 29.67 24.53 18.22
N LEU A 195 28.61 25.09 17.63
CA LEU A 195 28.68 26.05 16.52
C LEU A 195 29.06 27.45 17.03
#